data_AF-A0A170VH39-F1
#
_entry.id   AF-A0A170VH39-F1
#
_cell.length_a   1.000
_cell.length_b   1.000
_cell.length_c   1.000
_cell.angle_alpha   90.00
_cell.angle_beta   90.00
_cell.angle_gamma   90.00
#
_symmetry.space_group_name_H-M   'P 1'
#
loop_
_entity.id
_entity.type
_entity.pdbx_description
1 polymer ?
#
loop_
_entity_poly.entity_id
_entity_poly.type
_entity_poly.pdbx_seq_one_letter_code
_entity_poly.pdbx_strand_id
1 'polypeptide(L)'
;LRTCKGLQLDSCIVDNLNIILPKLETGWKKIGLPKLDPLELPPTISTSYDDGNMTLDLVLKDATIWGLSKTQVQLVKAKSITEGKLEVMCKTPVVSALGTYSTDGYISFFPLHSEGHFNVTMSEVNSGWLIYVIMMTLNGTDYLQIDHLGLDVMPLEVTVQAARQFDGD
;
A
#
# COMPACT_ATOMS: atom_id res chain seq x y z
N LEU A 1 -7.26 -22.07 5.07
CA LEU A 1 -6.31 -21.92 3.96
C LEU A 1 -5.89 -23.31 3.52
N ARG A 2 -5.87 -23.57 2.22
CA ARG A 2 -5.41 -24.86 1.67
C ARG A 2 -3.96 -24.75 1.24
N THR A 3 -3.24 -25.87 1.20
CA THR A 3 -1.84 -25.91 0.77
C THR A 3 -1.74 -25.81 -0.76
N CYS A 4 -0.96 -24.85 -1.28
CA CYS A 4 -0.80 -24.62 -2.72
C CYS A 4 0.43 -25.33 -3.28
N LYS A 5 0.24 -26.20 -4.28
CA LYS A 5 1.30 -27.00 -4.91
C LYS A 5 0.95 -27.34 -6.37
N GLY A 6 1.99 -27.64 -7.15
CA GLY A 6 1.87 -28.21 -8.50
C GLY A 6 1.19 -27.27 -9.50
N LEU A 7 0.45 -27.85 -10.45
CA LEU A 7 -0.14 -27.11 -11.59
C LEU A 7 -1.24 -26.11 -11.21
N GLN A 8 -1.73 -26.13 -9.98
CA GLN A 8 -2.78 -25.23 -9.47
C GLN A 8 -2.23 -24.18 -8.50
N LEU A 9 -0.91 -23.91 -8.56
CA LEU A 9 -0.25 -22.99 -7.65
C LEU A 9 -0.91 -21.61 -7.64
N ASP A 10 -1.02 -21.00 -8.82
CA ASP A 10 -1.53 -19.64 -9.01
C ASP A 10 -2.98 -19.49 -8.52
N SER A 11 -3.89 -20.34 -9.01
CA SER A 11 -5.30 -20.28 -8.61
C SER A 11 -5.50 -20.57 -7.12
N CYS A 12 -4.68 -21.45 -6.54
CA CYS A 12 -4.69 -21.67 -5.10
C CYS A 12 -4.26 -20.45 -4.29
N ILE A 13 -3.24 -19.71 -4.74
CA ILE A 13 -2.80 -18.48 -4.08
C ILE A 13 -3.89 -17.42 -4.20
N VAL A 14 -4.51 -17.26 -5.38
CA VAL A 14 -5.66 -16.36 -5.58
C VAL A 14 -6.78 -16.66 -4.58
N ASP A 15 -7.20 -17.93 -4.49
CA ASP A 15 -8.28 -18.34 -3.57
C ASP A 15 -7.92 -18.05 -2.11
N ASN A 16 -6.70 -18.39 -1.69
CA ASN A 16 -6.26 -18.15 -0.32
C ASN A 16 -6.17 -16.65 0.00
N LEU A 17 -5.61 -15.83 -0.89
CA LEU A 17 -5.51 -14.38 -0.69
C LEU A 17 -6.90 -13.73 -0.62
N ASN A 18 -7.84 -14.15 -1.47
CA ASN A 18 -9.23 -13.66 -1.42
C ASN A 18 -10.00 -14.10 -0.16
N ILE A 19 -9.53 -15.12 0.56
CA ILE A 19 -10.02 -15.46 1.92
C ILE A 19 -9.38 -14.56 2.98
N ILE A 20 -8.10 -14.20 2.80
CA ILE A 20 -7.30 -13.44 3.78
C ILE A 20 -7.61 -11.95 3.73
N LEU A 21 -7.70 -11.33 2.55
CA LEU A 21 -7.84 -9.88 2.38
C LEU A 21 -9.06 -9.29 3.12
N PRO A 22 -10.26 -9.92 3.09
CA PRO A 22 -11.39 -9.42 3.89
C PRO A 22 -11.13 -9.43 5.40
N LYS A 23 -10.19 -10.26 5.88
CA LYS A 23 -9.81 -10.34 7.30
C LYS A 23 -8.88 -9.22 7.73
N LEU A 24 -8.40 -8.36 6.84
CA LEU A 24 -7.65 -7.16 7.23
C LEU A 24 -8.49 -6.23 8.13
N GLU A 25 -9.82 -6.21 7.94
CA GLU A 25 -10.75 -5.40 8.74
C GLU A 25 -10.86 -5.89 10.20
N THR A 26 -10.75 -7.19 10.42
CA THR A 26 -10.95 -7.83 11.75
C THR A 26 -9.67 -8.37 12.38
N GLY A 27 -8.59 -8.49 11.60
CA GLY A 27 -7.48 -9.37 11.89
C GLY A 27 -7.84 -10.86 11.80
N TRP A 28 -6.83 -11.72 11.92
CA TRP A 28 -6.97 -13.18 12.02
C TRP A 28 -5.90 -13.78 12.93
N LYS A 29 -6.22 -13.86 14.23
CA LYS A 29 -5.31 -14.33 15.29
C LYS A 29 -4.67 -15.69 15.01
N LYS A 30 -5.41 -16.64 14.41
CA LYS A 30 -4.92 -18.01 14.12
C LYS A 30 -3.66 -18.02 13.23
N ILE A 31 -3.52 -17.04 12.36
CA ILE A 31 -2.36 -16.92 11.45
C ILE A 31 -1.50 -15.68 11.77
N GLY A 32 -1.72 -15.06 12.92
CA GLY A 32 -0.97 -13.87 13.34
C GLY A 32 -1.26 -12.60 12.52
N LEU A 33 -2.35 -12.56 11.74
CA LEU A 33 -2.70 -11.38 10.95
C LEU A 33 -3.29 -10.30 11.89
N PRO A 34 -2.65 -9.13 12.04
CA PRO A 34 -3.24 -8.01 12.77
C PRO A 34 -4.40 -7.38 11.99
N LYS A 35 -5.15 -6.50 12.65
CA LYS A 35 -6.07 -5.60 11.95
C LYS A 35 -5.24 -4.59 11.16
N LEU A 36 -5.51 -4.47 9.87
CA LEU A 36 -4.77 -3.62 8.91
C LEU A 36 -5.72 -2.82 8.01
N ASP A 37 -7.02 -2.81 8.30
CA ASP A 37 -7.99 -1.90 7.69
C ASP A 37 -8.91 -1.33 8.80
N PRO A 38 -8.72 -0.07 9.23
CA PRO A 38 -7.73 0.87 8.73
C PRO A 38 -6.27 0.45 8.96
N LEU A 39 -5.39 0.88 8.07
CA LEU A 39 -3.95 0.83 8.22
C LEU A 39 -3.47 2.19 8.74
N GLU A 40 -2.97 2.20 9.97
CA GLU A 40 -2.30 3.36 10.55
C GLU A 40 -0.85 3.41 10.06
N LEU A 41 -0.46 4.51 9.42
CA LEU A 41 0.91 4.74 9.00
C LEU A 41 1.76 5.20 10.21
N PRO A 42 3.11 5.16 10.10
CA PRO A 42 3.97 5.78 11.09
C PRO A 42 3.54 7.22 11.40
N PRO A 43 3.73 7.71 12.64
CA PRO A 43 3.23 9.02 13.08
C PRO A 43 3.65 10.18 12.17
N THR A 44 4.81 10.05 11.52
CA THR A 44 5.35 11.02 10.57
C THR A 44 5.94 10.30 9.37
N ILE A 45 5.59 10.76 8.17
CA ILE A 45 6.23 10.38 6.90
C ILE A 45 6.68 11.66 6.22
N SER A 46 7.93 11.72 5.76
CA SER A 46 8.47 12.86 5.04
C SER A 46 8.98 12.47 3.67
N THR A 47 8.76 13.32 2.68
CA THR A 47 9.33 13.19 1.33
C THR A 47 9.70 14.56 0.80
N SER A 48 10.70 14.61 -0.07
CA SER A 48 11.17 15.83 -0.70
C SER A 48 11.17 15.65 -2.21
N TYR A 49 10.78 16.68 -2.93
CA TYR A 49 10.81 16.76 -4.37
C TYR A 49 11.66 17.95 -4.81
N ASP A 50 12.48 17.76 -5.84
CA ASP A 50 13.29 18.80 -6.47
C ASP A 50 13.49 18.46 -7.96
N ASP A 51 13.03 19.33 -8.84
CA ASP A 51 13.29 19.27 -10.29
C ASP A 51 14.11 20.45 -10.83
N GLY A 52 14.67 21.27 -9.92
CA GLY A 52 15.40 22.50 -10.21
C GLY A 52 14.52 23.74 -10.42
N ASN A 53 13.23 23.59 -10.72
CA ASN A 53 12.28 24.70 -10.83
C ASN A 53 11.26 24.71 -9.68
N MET A 54 11.02 23.56 -9.05
CA MET A 54 10.16 23.41 -7.90
C MET A 54 10.85 22.56 -6.84
N THR A 55 10.85 23.05 -5.61
CA THR A 55 11.19 22.27 -4.42
C THR A 55 9.96 22.12 -3.55
N LEU A 56 9.77 20.94 -2.96
CA LEU A 56 8.68 20.65 -2.05
C LEU A 56 9.11 19.61 -1.02
N ASP A 57 9.22 20.03 0.23
CA ASP A 57 9.28 19.16 1.40
C ASP A 57 7.85 18.93 1.88
N LEU A 58 7.40 17.68 1.88
CA LEU A 58 6.08 17.25 2.33
C LEU A 58 6.23 16.38 3.58
N VAL A 59 5.55 16.76 4.65
CA VAL A 59 5.42 15.98 5.89
C VAL A 59 3.97 15.59 6.08
N LEU A 60 3.68 14.29 6.09
CA LEU A 60 2.40 13.73 6.46
C LEU A 60 2.43 13.28 7.92
N LYS A 61 1.39 13.58 8.70
CA LYS A 61 1.24 13.12 10.08
C LYS A 61 -0.09 12.41 10.30
N ASP A 62 -0.07 11.45 11.21
CA ASP A 62 -1.23 10.66 11.65
C ASP A 62 -2.06 10.13 10.47
N ALA A 63 -1.36 9.75 9.40
CA ALA A 63 -1.99 9.31 8.17
C ALA A 63 -2.57 7.90 8.35
N THR A 64 -3.82 7.73 7.94
CA THR A 64 -4.53 6.45 8.03
C THR A 64 -5.10 6.11 6.65
N ILE A 65 -5.07 4.83 6.29
CA ILE A 65 -5.57 4.31 5.00
C ILE A 65 -6.74 3.35 5.25
N TRP A 66 -7.78 3.43 4.44
CA TRP A 66 -8.96 2.55 4.48
C TRP A 66 -9.23 1.89 3.13
N GLY A 67 -9.91 0.74 3.18
CA GLY A 67 -10.48 0.05 2.01
C GLY A 67 -9.65 -1.13 1.51
N LEU A 68 -8.47 -1.37 2.09
CA LEU A 68 -7.57 -2.46 1.72
C LEU A 68 -8.24 -3.85 1.85
N SER A 69 -9.16 -4.02 2.80
CA SER A 69 -9.93 -5.27 3.00
C SER A 69 -10.88 -5.59 1.86
N LYS A 70 -11.22 -4.61 1.01
CA LYS A 70 -12.09 -4.79 -0.17
C LYS A 70 -11.32 -5.15 -1.43
N THR A 71 -9.99 -5.29 -1.32
CA THR A 71 -9.12 -5.73 -2.41
C THR A 71 -9.48 -7.16 -2.82
N GLN A 72 -9.58 -7.37 -4.13
CA GLN A 72 -9.76 -8.68 -4.74
C GLN A 72 -8.56 -9.02 -5.62
N VAL A 73 -7.93 -10.15 -5.35
CA VAL A 73 -6.88 -10.69 -6.21
C VAL A 73 -7.52 -11.25 -7.47
N GLN A 74 -7.07 -10.75 -8.62
CA GLN A 74 -7.55 -11.16 -9.94
C GLN A 74 -6.64 -12.23 -10.54
N LEU A 75 -5.33 -12.06 -10.37
CA LEU A 75 -4.33 -12.92 -10.99
C LEU A 75 -3.10 -13.05 -10.09
N VAL A 76 -2.54 -14.25 -10.06
CA VAL A 76 -1.22 -14.53 -9.52
C VAL A 76 -0.43 -15.25 -10.61
N LYS A 77 0.85 -14.91 -10.75
CA LYS A 77 1.82 -15.72 -11.47
C LYS A 77 2.97 -16.04 -10.53
N ALA A 78 3.15 -17.31 -10.19
CA ALA A 78 4.23 -17.79 -9.36
C ALA A 78 5.00 -18.90 -10.09
N LYS A 79 6.31 -18.73 -10.28
CA LYS A 79 7.16 -19.80 -10.82
C LYS A 79 7.40 -20.91 -9.79
N SER A 80 7.57 -20.52 -8.53
CA SER A 80 7.69 -21.39 -7.36
C SER A 80 7.28 -20.59 -6.11
N ILE A 81 6.82 -21.28 -5.07
CA ILE A 81 6.54 -20.67 -3.76
C ILE A 81 7.81 -20.45 -2.92
N THR A 82 8.86 -21.25 -3.13
CA THR A 82 9.99 -21.34 -2.19
C THR A 82 11.14 -20.39 -2.49
N GLU A 83 11.40 -20.09 -3.76
CA GLU A 83 12.52 -19.25 -4.19
C GLU A 83 12.10 -18.56 -5.49
N GLY A 84 11.30 -17.51 -5.36
CA GLY A 84 10.52 -17.06 -6.50
C GLY A 84 10.07 -15.62 -6.45
N LYS A 85 9.82 -15.14 -7.65
CA LYS A 85 9.09 -13.91 -7.93
C LYS A 85 7.61 -14.28 -8.07
N LEU A 86 6.76 -13.59 -7.32
CA LEU A 86 5.31 -13.60 -7.47
C LEU A 86 4.88 -12.27 -8.10
N GLU A 87 4.09 -12.37 -9.17
CA GLU A 87 3.38 -11.21 -9.73
C GLU A 87 1.91 -11.34 -9.33
N VAL A 88 1.36 -10.31 -8.69
CA VAL A 88 -0.03 -10.32 -8.23
C VAL A 88 -0.75 -9.10 -8.78
N MET A 89 -1.87 -9.31 -9.44
CA MET A 89 -2.76 -8.24 -9.89
C MET A 89 -4.00 -8.24 -9.02
N CYS A 90 -4.30 -7.07 -8.47
CA CYS A 90 -5.47 -6.86 -7.62
C CYS A 90 -6.33 -5.71 -8.14
N LYS A 91 -7.59 -5.73 -7.72
CA LYS A 91 -8.53 -4.64 -7.91
C LYS A 91 -9.16 -4.25 -6.57
N THR A 92 -9.20 -2.97 -6.26
CA THR A 92 -9.77 -2.44 -5.02
C THR A 92 -10.79 -1.33 -5.38
N PRO A 93 -12.06 -1.46 -4.99
CA PRO A 93 -13.11 -0.51 -5.42
C PRO A 93 -12.83 0.93 -4.99
N VAL A 94 -12.42 1.12 -3.74
CA VAL A 94 -12.08 2.43 -3.19
C VAL A 94 -10.95 2.27 -2.18
N VAL A 95 -9.94 3.12 -2.29
CA VAL A 95 -8.93 3.33 -1.24
C VAL A 95 -8.98 4.79 -0.84
N SER A 96 -9.00 5.05 0.46
CA SER A 96 -8.96 6.43 0.96
C SER A 96 -7.86 6.60 2.00
N ALA A 97 -7.29 7.79 2.05
CA ALA A 97 -6.28 8.18 3.01
C ALA A 97 -6.64 9.55 3.60
N LEU A 98 -6.53 9.67 4.92
CA LEU A 98 -6.81 10.88 5.69
C LEU A 98 -5.64 11.13 6.64
N GLY A 99 -5.35 12.40 6.92
CA GLY A 99 -4.34 12.80 7.89
C GLY A 99 -4.14 14.31 7.86
N THR A 100 -3.00 14.75 8.39
CA THR A 100 -2.54 16.13 8.24
C THR A 100 -1.28 16.19 7.41
N TYR A 101 -1.07 17.34 6.77
CA TYR A 101 0.13 17.62 6.00
C TYR A 101 0.72 18.97 6.40
N SER A 102 2.03 19.09 6.23
CA SER A 102 2.78 20.35 6.17
C SER A 102 3.65 20.30 4.94
N THR A 103 3.69 21.38 4.19
CA THR A 103 4.54 21.52 3.01
C THR A 103 5.32 22.81 3.08
N ASP A 104 6.59 22.72 2.72
CA ASP A 104 7.52 23.84 2.62
C ASP A 104 8.28 23.72 1.31
N GLY A 105 8.47 24.81 0.58
CA GLY A 105 9.13 24.73 -0.71
C GLY A 105 9.17 26.03 -1.49
N TYR A 106 9.56 25.93 -2.77
CA TYR A 106 9.64 27.06 -3.68
C TYR A 106 9.12 26.66 -5.06
N ILE A 107 8.39 27.56 -5.73
CA ILE A 107 8.20 27.53 -7.18
C ILE A 107 9.01 28.67 -7.78
N SER A 108 10.04 28.32 -8.55
CA SER A 108 11.10 29.18 -9.05
C SER A 108 11.76 29.99 -7.91
N PHE A 109 11.20 31.14 -7.55
CA PHE A 109 11.68 32.01 -6.46
C PHE A 109 10.57 32.38 -5.46
N PHE A 110 9.35 31.90 -5.65
CA PHE A 110 8.23 32.15 -4.75
C PHE A 110 8.20 31.08 -3.65
N PRO A 111 8.35 31.47 -2.37
CA PRO A 111 8.20 30.52 -1.27
C PRO A 111 6.76 30.03 -1.17
N LEU A 112 6.60 28.76 -0.82
CA LEU A 112 5.33 28.11 -0.57
C LEU A 112 5.38 27.45 0.79
N HIS A 113 4.43 27.82 1.63
CA HIS A 113 4.11 27.14 2.87
C HIS A 113 2.63 26.81 2.88
N SER A 114 2.29 25.59 3.27
CA SER A 114 0.90 25.20 3.46
C SER A 114 0.81 24.06 4.47
N GLU A 115 -0.16 24.13 5.35
CA GLU A 115 -0.48 23.07 6.29
C GLU A 115 -1.99 22.87 6.36
N GLY A 116 -2.42 21.67 6.75
CA GLY A 116 -3.83 21.38 6.93
C GLY A 116 -4.16 19.91 6.99
N HIS A 117 -5.44 19.60 6.78
CA HIS A 117 -5.93 18.24 6.63
C HIS A 117 -5.97 17.84 5.16
N PHE A 118 -5.65 16.58 4.88
CA PHE A 118 -5.84 16.01 3.55
C PHE A 118 -6.86 14.87 3.58
N ASN A 119 -7.57 14.72 2.47
CA ASN A 119 -8.36 13.55 2.11
C ASN A 119 -8.05 13.18 0.66
N VAL A 120 -7.47 12.00 0.48
CA VAL A 120 -7.26 11.40 -0.84
C VAL A 120 -8.20 10.21 -0.97
N THR A 121 -8.98 10.18 -2.03
CA THR A 121 -9.83 9.04 -2.40
C THR A 121 -9.49 8.60 -3.81
N MET A 122 -9.20 7.31 -3.96
CA MET A 122 -8.93 6.66 -5.24
C MET A 122 -10.04 5.65 -5.53
N SER A 123 -10.64 5.70 -6.72
CA SER A 123 -11.70 4.77 -7.15
C SER A 123 -11.21 3.79 -8.21
N GLU A 124 -11.81 2.59 -8.22
CA GLU A 124 -11.55 1.51 -9.18
C GLU A 124 -10.04 1.21 -9.36
N VAL A 125 -9.35 1.05 -8.24
CA VAL A 125 -7.89 0.94 -8.19
C VAL A 125 -7.43 -0.41 -8.68
N ASN A 126 -6.66 -0.44 -9.77
CA ASN A 126 -5.89 -1.61 -10.16
C ASN A 126 -4.50 -1.50 -9.54
N SER A 127 -3.98 -2.60 -8.98
CA SER A 127 -2.63 -2.62 -8.44
C SER A 127 -1.86 -3.84 -8.91
N GLY A 128 -0.61 -3.63 -9.33
CA GLY A 128 0.36 -4.68 -9.63
C GLY A 128 1.37 -4.79 -8.50
N TRP A 129 1.58 -6.01 -8.01
CA TRP A 129 2.56 -6.31 -6.96
C TRP A 129 3.62 -7.25 -7.49
N LEU A 130 4.86 -6.92 -7.17
CA LEU A 130 6.03 -7.72 -7.50
C LEU A 130 6.71 -8.16 -6.20
N ILE A 131 6.52 -9.42 -5.81
CA ILE A 131 6.98 -9.94 -4.52
C ILE A 131 8.11 -10.94 -4.75
N TYR A 132 9.27 -10.69 -4.17
CA TYR A 132 10.37 -11.66 -4.13
C TYR A 132 10.40 -12.33 -2.76
N VAL A 133 10.38 -13.67 -2.76
CA VAL A 133 10.44 -14.47 -1.54
C VAL A 133 11.65 -15.39 -1.53
N ILE A 134 12.24 -15.54 -0.35
CA ILE A 134 13.34 -16.45 -0.06
C ILE A 134 12.93 -17.39 1.08
N MET A 135 13.44 -18.61 1.07
CA MET A 135 13.31 -19.53 2.20
C MET A 135 14.34 -19.19 3.28
N MET A 136 13.88 -19.06 4.52
CA MET A 136 14.73 -18.95 5.69
C MET A 136 14.40 -20.07 6.67
N THR A 137 15.41 -20.75 7.22
CA THR A 137 15.22 -21.75 8.27
C THR A 137 15.50 -21.11 9.63
N LEU A 138 14.50 -21.05 10.50
CA LEU A 138 14.62 -20.56 11.86
C LEU A 138 14.25 -21.68 12.84
N ASN A 139 15.19 -22.06 13.70
CA ASN A 139 15.02 -23.14 14.68
C ASN A 139 14.52 -24.47 14.05
N GLY A 140 15.02 -24.81 12.86
CA GLY A 140 14.64 -26.02 12.13
C GLY A 140 13.25 -25.96 11.46
N THR A 141 12.58 -24.80 11.48
CA THR A 141 11.33 -24.56 10.74
C THR A 141 11.61 -23.64 9.57
N ASP A 142 11.13 -24.02 8.38
CA ASP A 142 11.26 -23.21 7.17
C ASP A 142 10.14 -22.16 7.10
N TYR A 143 10.52 -20.93 6.80
CA TYR A 143 9.64 -19.78 6.61
C TYR A 143 9.90 -19.16 5.24
N LEU A 144 8.86 -18.57 4.67
CA LEU A 144 9.01 -17.67 3.53
C LEU A 144 9.20 -16.26 4.06
N GLN A 145 10.31 -15.65 3.70
CA GLN A 145 10.60 -14.25 3.98
C GLN A 145 10.41 -13.45 2.69
N ILE A 146 9.72 -12.30 2.80
CA ILE A 146 9.67 -11.32 1.72
C ILE A 146 11.02 -10.59 1.71
N ASP A 147 11.74 -10.69 0.60
CA ASP A 147 13.02 -10.03 0.36
C ASP A 147 12.82 -8.66 -0.27
N HIS A 148 11.98 -8.58 -1.31
CA HIS A 148 11.67 -7.34 -2.00
C HIS A 148 10.20 -7.26 -2.40
N LEU A 149 9.66 -6.04 -2.41
CA LEU A 149 8.28 -5.73 -2.74
C LEU A 149 8.22 -4.50 -3.63
N GLY A 150 7.76 -4.68 -4.86
CA GLY A 150 7.38 -3.61 -5.78
C GLY A 150 5.85 -3.47 -5.81
N LEU A 151 5.38 -2.23 -5.93
CA LEU A 151 3.96 -1.89 -5.99
C LEU A 151 3.75 -0.80 -7.04
N ASP A 152 2.89 -1.09 -8.02
CA ASP A 152 2.35 -0.13 -8.97
C ASP A 152 0.85 0.01 -8.72
N VAL A 153 0.36 1.26 -8.67
CA VAL A 153 -1.05 1.58 -8.41
C VAL A 153 -1.60 2.44 -9.54
N MET A 154 -2.73 2.03 -10.08
CA MET A 154 -3.41 2.66 -11.23
C MET A 154 -4.88 2.88 -10.89
N PRO A 155 -5.23 3.99 -10.20
CA PRO A 155 -6.60 4.37 -9.96
C PRO A 155 -7.28 4.88 -11.24
N LEU A 156 -8.60 4.69 -11.35
CA LEU A 156 -9.38 5.28 -12.43
C LEU A 156 -9.58 6.78 -12.19
N GLU A 157 -9.92 7.14 -10.96
CA GLU A 157 -10.07 8.53 -10.53
C GLU A 157 -9.34 8.76 -9.21
N VAL A 158 -8.76 9.95 -9.08
CA VAL A 158 -8.12 10.41 -7.85
C VAL A 158 -8.75 11.74 -7.46
N THR A 159 -9.37 11.77 -6.28
CA THR A 159 -9.86 13.00 -5.66
C THR A 159 -8.93 13.37 -4.52
N VAL A 160 -8.40 14.60 -4.56
CA VAL A 160 -7.58 15.17 -3.50
C VAL A 160 -8.28 16.39 -2.94
N GLN A 161 -8.53 16.40 -1.65
CA GLN A 161 -9.02 17.56 -0.90
C GLN A 161 -7.96 17.93 0.13
N ALA A 162 -7.45 19.14 0.03
CA ALA A 162 -6.53 19.73 1.00
C ALA A 162 -7.16 21.01 1.54
N ALA A 163 -7.19 21.16 2.86
CA ALA A 163 -7.60 22.42 3.48
C ALA A 163 -6.59 23.51 3.11
N ARG A 164 -7.07 24.67 2.63
CA ARG A 164 -6.19 25.78 2.25
C ARG A 164 -5.90 26.64 3.47
N GLN A 165 -4.67 26.63 3.93
CA GLN A 165 -4.05 27.78 4.58
C GLN A 165 -2.75 28.04 3.81
N PHE A 166 -2.71 29.20 3.16
CA PHE A 166 -1.50 29.75 2.56
C PHE A 166 -1.11 30.95 3.42
N ASP A 167 0.19 31.21 3.56
CA ASP A 167 0.64 32.43 4.22
C ASP A 167 0.08 33.66 3.49
N GLY A 168 -0.78 34.43 4.16
CA GLY A 168 -1.33 35.69 3.63
C GLY A 168 -2.86 35.89 3.69
N ASP A 169 -3.62 34.94 4.25
CA ASP A 169 -5.03 35.14 4.65
C ASP A 169 -5.15 35.50 6.15
#